data_AF-A0A7C4X9M5-F1
#
_entry.id   AF-A0A7C4X9M5-F1
#
_cell.length_a   1.000
_cell.length_b   1.000
_cell.length_c   1.000
_cell.angle_alpha   90.00
_cell.angle_beta   90.00
_cell.angle_gamma   90.00
#
_symmetry.space_group_name_H-M   'P 1'
#
loop_
_entity.id
_entity.type
_entity.pdbx_description
1 polymer ?
#
loop_
_entity_poly.entity_id
_entity_poly.type
_entity_poly.pdbx_seq_one_letter_code
_entity_poly.pdbx_strand_id
1 'polypeptide(L)'
;MKKVALVIATAILSVGMLMGQAKKPTLMVVPSDNWCKQNGFMLKFDNQGTVEELPDYKKALQGSSDLILVIAKISQLMADRGFPCKLLEQELKKLSQESAEDAMLTSKSGSGVAESPIDKLYKSAKADIILQITWSVNVTGPKKSVTFVLQGIDAYTGKQIASASGTGAPSFSAELPVLLEEAVLAHIDNFNNQLQNHFDDMFANGREIIVRIKKFDSWPDDFETEFDGKELGQIIEEWFQNNTVKGRFNTTDATANFMLFEQVRIPLYDANGKAMDARSFLRGLQNYLKNPPYNLTSKLMIKGLGQATLVIGEK
;
A
#
# COMPACT_ATOMS: atom_id res chain seq x y z
N MET A 1 39.53 -10.22 37.49
CA MET A 1 38.65 -9.05 37.14
C MET A 1 38.76 -8.64 35.67
N LYS A 2 39.94 -8.39 35.09
CA LYS A 2 40.09 -8.00 33.67
C LYS A 2 39.55 -9.03 32.65
N LYS A 3 39.69 -10.33 32.92
CA LYS A 3 39.16 -11.40 32.04
C LYS A 3 37.64 -11.55 32.09
N VAL A 4 37.01 -11.19 33.22
CA VAL A 4 35.53 -11.26 33.39
C VAL A 4 34.86 -10.06 32.70
N ALA A 5 35.48 -8.87 32.79
CA ALA A 5 35.00 -7.68 32.08
C ALA A 5 35.05 -7.83 30.55
N LEU A 6 36.06 -8.53 30.00
CA LEU A 6 36.18 -8.78 28.56
C LEU A 6 35.08 -9.73 28.05
N VAL A 7 34.74 -10.76 28.82
CA VAL A 7 33.68 -11.73 28.45
C VAL A 7 32.30 -11.07 28.48
N ILE A 8 32.03 -10.20 29.46
CA ILE A 8 30.76 -9.46 29.55
C ILE A 8 30.65 -8.45 28.39
N ALA A 9 31.74 -7.75 28.04
CA ALA A 9 31.73 -6.84 26.89
C ALA A 9 31.50 -7.57 25.55
N THR A 10 32.07 -8.77 25.39
CA THR A 10 31.91 -9.55 24.15
C THR A 10 30.50 -10.15 24.04
N ALA A 11 29.90 -10.56 25.18
CA ALA A 11 28.53 -11.05 25.23
C ALA A 11 27.50 -9.94 24.94
N ILE A 12 27.72 -8.71 25.41
CA ILE A 12 26.85 -7.56 25.14
C ILE A 12 26.95 -7.13 23.66
N LEU A 13 28.13 -7.22 23.03
CA LEU A 13 28.31 -6.93 21.61
C LEU A 13 27.64 -7.98 20.69
N SER A 14 27.58 -9.25 21.09
CA SER A 14 26.90 -10.30 20.31
C SER A 14 25.38 -10.25 20.36
N VAL A 15 24.77 -9.64 21.39
CA VAL A 15 23.31 -9.48 21.49
C VAL A 15 22.81 -8.31 20.62
N GLY A 16 23.69 -7.37 20.26
CA GLY A 16 23.35 -6.23 19.39
C GLY A 16 23.24 -6.55 17.89
N MET A 17 23.71 -7.72 17.45
CA MET A 17 23.76 -8.08 16.01
C MET A 17 22.61 -8.97 15.53
N LEU A 18 21.66 -9.31 16.40
CA LEU A 18 20.48 -10.15 16.05
C LEU A 18 19.18 -9.37 15.91
N MET A 19 19.23 -8.03 15.82
CA MET A 19 18.13 -7.31 15.18
C MET A 19 18.29 -7.51 13.68
N GLY A 20 17.77 -8.63 13.18
CA GLY A 20 17.68 -8.90 11.76
C GLY A 20 17.13 -7.65 11.09
N GLN A 21 17.96 -7.01 10.25
CA GLN A 21 17.61 -5.76 9.60
C GLN A 21 16.35 -6.02 8.80
N ALA A 22 15.24 -5.54 9.32
CA ALA A 22 13.96 -5.96 8.81
C ALA A 22 13.81 -5.42 7.39
N LYS A 23 13.31 -6.26 6.49
CA LYS A 23 13.33 -6.02 5.05
C LYS A 23 12.66 -4.68 4.76
N LYS A 24 13.43 -3.72 4.23
CA LYS A 24 12.90 -2.43 3.81
C LYS A 24 11.79 -2.65 2.77
N PRO A 25 10.70 -1.88 2.83
CA PRO A 25 9.59 -2.02 1.91
C PRO A 25 9.98 -1.67 0.48
N THR A 26 9.24 -2.25 -0.45
CA THR A 26 9.42 -2.01 -1.88
C THR A 26 8.73 -0.72 -2.31
N LEU A 27 9.44 0.10 -3.08
CA LEU A 27 8.93 1.36 -3.63
C LEU A 27 8.60 1.20 -5.11
N MET A 28 7.64 1.96 -5.61
CA MET A 28 7.38 2.09 -7.04
C MET A 28 7.11 3.54 -7.39
N VAL A 29 7.85 4.09 -8.36
CA VAL A 29 7.66 5.47 -8.82
C VAL A 29 6.63 5.50 -9.95
N VAL A 30 5.64 6.37 -9.82
CA VAL A 30 4.55 6.54 -10.79
C VAL A 30 4.28 8.04 -11.03
N PRO A 31 3.83 8.45 -12.22
CA PRO A 31 3.32 9.81 -12.41
C PRO A 31 2.03 9.99 -11.61
N SER A 32 1.79 11.21 -11.11
CA SER A 32 0.52 11.54 -10.47
C SER A 32 -0.62 11.59 -11.48
N ASP A 33 -1.84 11.44 -10.97
CA ASP A 33 -3.07 11.57 -11.75
C ASP A 33 -3.17 12.95 -12.41
N ASN A 34 -2.73 14.00 -11.71
CA ASN A 34 -2.69 15.35 -12.25
C ASN A 34 -1.71 15.47 -13.42
N TRP A 35 -0.52 14.87 -13.32
CA TRP A 35 0.45 14.87 -14.43
C TRP A 35 -0.11 14.12 -15.64
N CYS A 36 -0.71 12.94 -15.42
CA CYS A 36 -1.34 12.16 -16.48
C CYS A 36 -2.48 12.94 -17.16
N LYS A 37 -3.31 13.64 -16.36
CA LYS A 37 -4.40 14.49 -16.87
C LYS A 37 -3.89 15.64 -17.73
N GLN A 38 -2.87 16.36 -17.26
CA GLN A 38 -2.26 17.48 -17.98
C GLN A 38 -1.64 17.06 -19.32
N ASN A 39 -1.11 15.83 -19.41
CA ASN A 39 -0.45 15.31 -20.59
C ASN A 39 -1.35 14.42 -21.48
N GLY A 40 -2.66 14.32 -21.18
CA GLY A 40 -3.61 13.57 -22.02
C GLY A 40 -3.52 12.05 -21.91
N PHE A 41 -2.99 11.54 -20.79
CA PHE A 41 -2.83 10.13 -20.48
C PHE A 41 -3.90 9.64 -19.49
N MET A 42 -5.17 9.80 -19.87
CA MET A 42 -6.32 9.33 -19.08
C MET A 42 -7.17 8.35 -19.90
N LEU A 43 -7.63 7.28 -19.25
CA LEU A 43 -8.71 6.41 -19.72
C LEU A 43 -10.04 6.97 -19.21
N LYS A 44 -11.07 6.90 -20.05
CA LYS A 44 -12.44 7.27 -19.67
C LYS A 44 -13.32 6.04 -19.69
N PHE A 45 -14.12 5.87 -18.65
CA PHE A 45 -15.08 4.79 -18.51
C PHE A 45 -16.45 5.38 -18.22
N ASP A 46 -17.50 4.81 -18.82
CA ASP A 46 -18.87 5.10 -18.42
C ASP A 46 -19.28 4.08 -17.36
N ASN A 47 -19.45 4.55 -16.12
CA ASN A 47 -19.98 3.76 -15.02
C ASN A 47 -21.39 4.25 -14.69
N GLN A 48 -22.39 3.57 -15.26
CA GLN A 48 -23.82 3.83 -15.00
C GLN A 48 -24.22 5.30 -15.20
N GLY A 49 -23.71 5.95 -16.26
CA GLY A 49 -24.01 7.34 -16.59
C GLY A 49 -23.06 8.37 -15.96
N THR A 50 -22.08 7.93 -15.16
CA THR A 50 -20.98 8.77 -14.66
C THR A 50 -19.71 8.46 -15.43
N VAL A 51 -19.11 9.49 -16.06
CA VAL A 51 -17.80 9.36 -16.70
C VAL A 51 -16.72 9.37 -15.63
N GLU A 52 -16.11 8.21 -15.39
CA GLU A 52 -14.93 8.06 -14.54
C GLU A 52 -13.65 8.20 -15.37
N GLU A 53 -12.66 8.94 -14.86
CA GLU A 53 -11.36 9.11 -15.50
C GLU A 53 -10.26 8.48 -14.63
N LEU A 54 -9.45 7.58 -15.21
CA LEU A 54 -8.32 6.93 -14.54
C LEU A 54 -7.02 7.16 -15.33
N PRO A 55 -5.85 7.25 -14.67
CA PRO A 55 -4.57 7.40 -15.37
C PRO A 55 -4.23 6.19 -16.26
N ASP A 56 -3.82 6.48 -17.50
CA ASP A 56 -3.27 5.47 -18.42
C ASP A 56 -1.74 5.42 -18.31
N TYR A 57 -1.23 4.70 -17.31
CA TYR A 57 0.21 4.59 -17.11
C TYR A 57 0.94 3.89 -18.28
N LYS A 58 0.25 2.99 -19.00
CA LYS A 58 0.84 2.32 -20.16
C LYS A 58 1.06 3.32 -21.29
N LYS A 59 0.04 4.13 -21.62
CA LYS A 59 0.14 5.18 -22.62
C LYS A 59 1.13 6.27 -22.20
N ALA A 60 1.16 6.64 -20.93
CA ALA A 60 2.11 7.62 -20.39
C ALA A 60 3.57 7.19 -20.59
N LEU A 61 3.90 5.94 -20.24
CA LEU A 61 5.25 5.40 -20.42
C LEU A 61 5.63 5.24 -21.89
N GLN A 62 4.69 4.85 -22.76
CA GLN A 62 4.94 4.72 -24.20
C GLN A 62 5.05 6.08 -24.92
N GLY A 63 4.37 7.11 -24.40
CA GLY A 63 4.25 8.42 -25.03
C GLY A 63 5.24 9.47 -24.53
N SER A 64 5.97 9.24 -23.43
CA SER A 64 6.88 10.22 -22.83
C SER A 64 8.23 9.60 -22.45
N SER A 65 9.25 9.86 -23.26
CA SER A 65 10.65 9.49 -22.95
C SER A 65 11.16 10.22 -21.69
N ASP A 66 10.75 11.48 -21.49
CA ASP A 66 11.10 12.25 -20.30
C ASP A 66 10.58 11.58 -19.03
N LEU A 67 9.32 11.11 -19.03
CA LEU A 67 8.75 10.39 -17.89
C LEU A 67 9.56 9.14 -17.52
N ILE A 68 10.00 8.36 -18.52
CA ILE A 68 10.84 7.17 -18.28
C ILE A 68 12.15 7.57 -17.59
N LEU A 69 12.81 8.61 -18.09
CA LEU A 69 14.07 9.09 -17.53
C LEU A 69 13.89 9.58 -16.10
N VAL A 70 12.81 10.32 -15.83
CA VAL A 70 12.46 10.80 -14.49
C VAL A 70 12.23 9.64 -13.52
N ILE A 71 11.41 8.65 -13.90
CA ILE A 71 11.12 7.47 -13.09
C ILE A 71 12.40 6.69 -12.78
N ALA A 72 13.26 6.49 -13.79
CA ALA A 72 14.52 5.79 -13.63
C ALA A 72 15.47 6.52 -12.67
N LYS A 73 15.59 7.84 -12.80
CA LYS A 73 16.44 8.68 -11.94
C LYS A 73 15.99 8.68 -10.50
N ILE A 74 14.71 8.88 -10.24
CA ILE A 74 14.18 8.82 -8.86
C ILE A 74 14.36 7.43 -8.29
N SER A 75 14.10 6.38 -9.08
CA SER A 75 14.31 5.00 -8.64
C SER A 75 15.77 4.75 -8.25
N GLN A 76 16.73 5.29 -9.01
CA GLN A 76 18.16 5.23 -8.69
C GLN A 76 18.47 5.97 -7.38
N LEU A 77 17.99 7.22 -7.22
CA LEU A 77 18.21 8.02 -6.00
C LEU A 77 17.70 7.33 -4.72
N MET A 78 16.60 6.56 -4.84
CA MET A 78 16.04 5.78 -3.74
C MET A 78 16.81 4.47 -3.51
N ALA A 79 17.23 3.80 -4.58
CA ALA A 79 18.04 2.59 -4.52
C ALA A 79 19.41 2.85 -3.86
N ASP A 80 20.05 3.98 -4.19
CA ASP A 80 21.32 4.42 -3.59
C ASP A 80 21.20 4.62 -2.06
N ARG A 81 19.99 4.87 -1.56
CA ARG A 81 19.65 5.01 -0.12
C ARG A 81 19.11 3.71 0.50
N GLY A 82 19.20 2.61 -0.25
CA GLY A 82 18.89 1.25 0.22
C GLY A 82 17.42 0.87 0.14
N PHE A 83 16.60 1.60 -0.62
CA PHE A 83 15.21 1.21 -0.86
C PHE A 83 15.08 0.35 -2.13
N PRO A 84 14.56 -0.89 -2.05
CA PRO A 84 14.32 -1.69 -3.24
C PRO A 84 13.19 -1.08 -4.07
N CYS A 85 13.49 -0.71 -5.32
CA CYS A 85 12.51 -0.14 -6.24
C CYS A 85 12.02 -1.18 -7.26
N LYS A 86 10.71 -1.19 -7.52
CA LYS A 86 10.06 -1.90 -8.63
C LYS A 86 9.79 -0.92 -9.76
N LEU A 87 10.13 -1.32 -10.98
CA LEU A 87 9.87 -0.51 -12.17
C LEU A 87 8.43 -0.70 -12.64
N LEU A 88 7.69 0.41 -12.73
CA LEU A 88 6.30 0.43 -13.18
C LEU A 88 6.12 -0.28 -14.53
N GLU A 89 7.03 -0.04 -15.48
CA GLU A 89 6.96 -0.67 -16.81
C GLU A 89 7.06 -2.20 -16.75
N GLN A 90 7.93 -2.73 -15.88
CA GLN A 90 8.10 -4.18 -15.73
C GLN A 90 6.90 -4.81 -15.06
N GLU A 91 6.31 -4.16 -14.05
CA GLU A 91 5.09 -4.64 -13.40
C GLU A 91 3.90 -4.62 -14.39
N LEU A 92 3.74 -3.55 -15.19
CA LEU A 92 2.70 -3.50 -16.23
C LEU A 92 2.87 -4.57 -17.31
N LYS A 93 4.12 -4.86 -17.73
CA LYS A 93 4.43 -5.94 -18.67
C LYS A 93 4.10 -7.30 -18.08
N LYS A 94 4.50 -7.55 -16.83
CA LYS A 94 4.20 -8.78 -16.10
C LYS A 94 2.70 -8.99 -15.97
N LEU A 95 1.93 -7.95 -15.66
CA LEU A 95 0.47 -8.02 -15.59
C LEU A 95 -0.18 -8.35 -16.93
N SER A 96 0.33 -7.75 -18.01
CA SER A 96 -0.14 -8.03 -19.36
C SER A 96 0.15 -9.48 -19.76
N GLN A 97 1.33 -10.00 -19.39
CA GLN A 97 1.71 -11.39 -19.62
C GLN A 97 0.87 -12.36 -18.78
N GLU A 98 0.73 -12.11 -17.47
CA GLU A 98 -0.14 -12.90 -16.57
C GLU A 98 -1.58 -12.96 -17.13
N SER A 99 -2.12 -11.82 -17.59
CA SER A 99 -3.46 -11.77 -18.19
C SER A 99 -3.58 -12.53 -19.51
N ALA A 100 -2.52 -12.51 -20.33
CA ALA A 100 -2.49 -13.26 -21.60
C ALA A 100 -2.36 -14.77 -21.36
N GLU A 101 -1.53 -15.17 -20.39
CA GLU A 101 -1.40 -16.55 -19.95
C GLU A 101 -2.72 -17.09 -19.38
N ASP A 102 -3.37 -16.33 -18.49
CA ASP A 102 -4.67 -16.70 -17.90
C ASP A 102 -5.75 -16.86 -18.99
N ALA A 103 -5.74 -16.04 -20.04
CA ALA A 103 -6.66 -16.17 -21.17
C ALA A 103 -6.39 -17.41 -22.05
N MET A 104 -5.17 -17.95 -22.03
CA MET A 104 -4.77 -19.14 -22.78
C MET A 104 -4.83 -20.42 -21.94
N LEU A 105 -4.90 -20.29 -20.61
CA LEU A 105 -4.99 -21.41 -19.68
C LEU A 105 -6.38 -22.05 -19.73
N THR A 106 -6.43 -23.25 -20.29
CA THR A 106 -7.61 -24.13 -20.29
C THR A 106 -7.28 -25.41 -19.54
N SER A 107 -8.17 -25.84 -18.64
CA SER A 107 -8.01 -27.12 -17.95
C SER A 107 -8.09 -28.30 -18.94
N LYS A 108 -7.61 -29.47 -18.52
CA LYS A 108 -7.81 -30.72 -19.30
C LYS A 108 -9.28 -31.05 -19.56
N SER A 109 -10.21 -30.45 -18.83
CA SER A 109 -11.66 -30.58 -18.98
C SER A 109 -12.32 -29.41 -19.74
N GLY A 110 -11.54 -28.52 -20.36
CA GLY A 110 -12.07 -27.41 -21.17
C GLY A 110 -12.53 -26.17 -20.39
N SER A 111 -12.30 -26.12 -19.07
CA SER A 111 -12.68 -24.97 -18.24
C SER A 111 -11.57 -23.92 -18.26
N GLY A 112 -11.92 -22.66 -18.55
CA GLY A 112 -10.99 -21.53 -18.47
C GLY A 112 -10.70 -21.12 -17.01
N VAL A 113 -9.71 -20.25 -16.83
CA VAL A 113 -9.42 -19.63 -15.53
C VAL A 113 -10.54 -18.67 -15.16
N ALA A 114 -11.24 -18.93 -14.05
CA ALA A 114 -12.20 -17.99 -13.49
C ALA A 114 -11.46 -16.90 -12.72
N GLU A 115 -11.39 -15.71 -13.29
CA GLU A 115 -10.82 -14.52 -12.66
C GLU A 115 -11.91 -13.46 -12.54
N SER A 116 -12.16 -12.97 -11.32
CA SER A 116 -13.13 -11.89 -11.15
C SER A 116 -12.52 -10.54 -11.56
N PRO A 117 -13.33 -9.56 -11.99
CA PRO A 117 -12.84 -8.21 -12.28
C PRO A 117 -12.07 -7.56 -11.11
N ILE A 118 -12.37 -7.98 -9.88
CA ILE A 118 -11.69 -7.48 -8.68
C ILE A 118 -10.28 -8.07 -8.55
N ASP A 119 -10.09 -9.33 -8.96
CA ASP A 119 -8.76 -9.99 -8.95
C ASP A 119 -7.81 -9.31 -9.94
N LYS A 120 -8.32 -8.94 -11.12
CA LYS A 120 -7.58 -8.16 -12.14
C LYS A 120 -7.12 -6.80 -11.60
N LEU A 121 -7.98 -6.11 -10.85
CA LEU A 121 -7.67 -4.82 -10.26
C LEU A 121 -6.57 -4.93 -9.20
N TYR A 122 -6.60 -5.95 -8.34
CA TYR A 122 -5.62 -6.11 -7.25
C TYR A 122 -4.26 -6.64 -7.68
N LYS A 123 -4.18 -7.36 -8.80
CA LYS A 123 -2.88 -7.74 -9.36
C LYS A 123 -2.02 -6.49 -9.68
N SER A 124 -2.62 -5.34 -9.97
CA SER A 124 -1.92 -4.14 -10.46
C SER A 124 -1.03 -3.39 -9.45
N ALA A 125 -1.22 -3.56 -8.15
CA ALA A 125 -0.52 -2.80 -7.11
C ALA A 125 0.32 -3.71 -6.20
N LYS A 126 1.57 -3.99 -6.59
CA LYS A 126 2.48 -4.91 -5.87
C LYS A 126 3.68 -4.21 -5.21
N ALA A 127 3.62 -2.92 -4.94
CA ALA A 127 4.63 -2.23 -4.13
C ALA A 127 4.05 -1.87 -2.76
N ASP A 128 4.89 -1.86 -1.74
CA ASP A 128 4.47 -1.48 -0.39
C ASP A 128 4.21 0.04 -0.31
N ILE A 129 4.95 0.84 -1.07
CA ILE A 129 4.79 2.30 -1.15
C ILE A 129 4.82 2.77 -2.61
N ILE A 130 3.90 3.66 -2.93
CA ILE A 130 3.84 4.35 -4.22
C ILE A 130 4.47 5.74 -4.07
N LEU A 131 5.49 6.03 -4.87
CA LEU A 131 6.06 7.37 -5.00
C LEU A 131 5.39 8.07 -6.18
N GLN A 132 4.46 8.98 -5.91
CA GLN A 132 3.82 9.80 -6.93
C GLN A 132 4.64 11.05 -7.20
N ILE A 133 4.92 11.32 -8.49
CA ILE A 133 5.58 12.55 -8.91
C ILE A 133 4.72 13.38 -9.86
N THR A 134 4.70 14.69 -9.61
CA THR A 134 4.24 15.73 -10.54
C THR A 134 5.37 16.73 -10.73
N TRP A 135 5.54 17.27 -11.93
CA TRP A 135 6.42 18.40 -12.16
C TRP A 135 5.85 19.38 -13.18
N SER A 136 6.33 20.62 -13.11
CA SER A 136 6.09 21.68 -14.07
C SER A 136 7.41 22.31 -14.49
N VAL A 137 7.54 22.63 -15.78
CA VAL A 137 8.71 23.31 -16.32
C VAL A 137 8.42 24.81 -16.35
N ASN A 138 9.16 25.58 -15.57
CA ASN A 138 9.04 27.04 -15.57
C ASN A 138 10.06 27.63 -16.54
N VAL A 139 9.61 28.53 -17.41
CA VAL A 139 10.46 29.22 -18.38
C VAL A 139 10.53 30.70 -18.00
N THR A 140 11.73 31.23 -17.83
CA THR A 140 11.97 32.65 -17.55
C THR A 140 13.06 33.17 -18.47
N GLY A 141 12.65 33.83 -19.57
CA GLY A 141 13.57 34.20 -20.64
C GLY A 141 14.21 32.92 -21.25
N PRO A 142 15.55 32.86 -21.40
CA PRO A 142 16.21 31.65 -21.88
C PRO A 142 16.46 30.59 -20.79
N LYS A 143 16.11 30.86 -19.52
CA LYS A 143 16.30 29.94 -18.40
C LYS A 143 15.10 29.01 -18.25
N LYS A 144 15.36 27.75 -17.90
CA LYS A 144 14.38 26.75 -17.48
C LYS A 144 14.65 26.34 -16.03
N SER A 145 13.60 26.13 -15.25
CA SER A 145 13.65 25.48 -13.93
C SER A 145 12.52 24.48 -13.82
N VAL A 146 12.58 23.60 -12.83
CA VAL A 146 11.54 22.59 -12.59
C VAL A 146 10.99 22.75 -11.19
N THR A 147 9.68 22.90 -11.08
CA THR A 147 8.96 22.75 -9.82
C THR A 147 8.40 21.34 -9.75
N PHE A 148 8.62 20.64 -8.64
CA PHE A 148 8.13 19.28 -8.46
C PHE A 148 7.37 19.11 -7.15
N VAL A 149 6.55 18.08 -7.12
CA VAL A 149 5.92 17.52 -5.93
C VAL A 149 6.10 16.01 -5.98
N LEU A 150 6.72 15.46 -4.93
CA LEU A 150 6.95 14.04 -4.71
C LEU A 150 6.20 13.62 -3.44
N GLN A 151 5.38 12.58 -3.54
CA GLN A 151 4.58 12.07 -2.44
C GLN A 151 4.85 10.57 -2.28
N GLY A 152 5.16 10.14 -1.06
CA GLY A 152 5.19 8.73 -0.68
C GLY A 152 3.85 8.34 -0.09
N ILE A 153 3.15 7.40 -0.72
CA ILE A 153 1.83 6.91 -0.32
C ILE A 153 1.98 5.45 0.09
N ASP A 154 1.58 5.13 1.31
CA ASP A 154 1.49 3.75 1.76
C ASP A 154 0.38 3.02 1.00
N ALA A 155 0.73 1.97 0.26
CA ALA A 155 -0.22 1.22 -0.55
C ALA A 155 -1.25 0.45 0.28
N TYR A 156 -0.98 0.25 1.58
CA TYR A 156 -1.88 -0.46 2.49
C TYR A 156 -3.04 0.41 2.95
N THR A 157 -2.76 1.67 3.28
CA THR A 157 -3.74 2.59 3.88
C THR A 157 -4.17 3.71 2.94
N GLY A 158 -3.43 3.97 1.86
CA GLY A 158 -3.61 5.13 1.00
C GLY A 158 -3.16 6.46 1.63
N LYS A 159 -2.54 6.41 2.83
CA LYS A 159 -2.07 7.61 3.51
C LYS A 159 -0.77 8.12 2.88
N GLN A 160 -0.65 9.44 2.80
CA GLN A 160 0.63 10.07 2.53
C GLN A 160 1.53 9.94 3.76
N ILE A 161 2.68 9.29 3.59
CA ILE A 161 3.67 9.03 4.64
C ILE A 161 4.95 9.86 4.48
N ALA A 162 5.18 10.40 3.29
CA ALA A 162 6.29 11.31 3.02
C ALA A 162 5.90 12.33 1.95
N SER A 163 6.47 13.53 2.01
CA SER A 163 6.32 14.53 0.96
C SER A 163 7.58 15.38 0.80
N ALA A 164 7.86 15.75 -0.44
CA ALA A 164 8.87 16.74 -0.80
C ALA A 164 8.34 17.57 -1.98
N SER A 165 8.56 18.87 -1.93
CA SER A 165 8.28 19.77 -3.03
C SER A 165 9.30 20.90 -3.03
N GLY A 166 9.51 21.47 -4.21
CA GLY A 166 10.51 22.51 -4.38
C GLY A 166 10.64 22.94 -5.83
N THR A 167 11.42 24.00 -6.03
CA THR A 167 11.79 24.47 -7.37
C THR A 167 13.31 24.43 -7.50
N GLY A 168 13.81 23.72 -8.50
CA GLY A 168 15.23 23.62 -8.80
C GLY A 168 15.82 24.96 -9.25
N ALA A 169 17.14 25.06 -9.19
CA ALA A 169 17.85 26.22 -9.70
C ALA A 169 17.62 26.38 -11.22
N PRO A 170 17.44 27.61 -11.72
CA PRO A 170 17.24 27.84 -13.14
C PRO A 170 18.54 27.62 -13.93
N SER A 171 18.46 26.90 -15.04
CA SER A 171 19.58 26.65 -15.96
C SER A 171 19.24 27.06 -17.39
N PHE A 172 20.28 27.38 -18.16
CA PHE A 172 20.16 27.69 -19.60
C PHE A 172 20.36 26.48 -20.50
N SER A 173 21.08 25.46 -20.02
CA SER A 173 21.58 24.36 -20.84
C SER A 173 21.31 22.97 -20.25
N ALA A 174 20.79 22.88 -19.03
CA ALA A 174 20.46 21.59 -18.45
C ALA A 174 19.18 21.02 -19.06
N GLU A 175 19.24 19.73 -19.42
CA GLU A 175 18.09 18.97 -19.88
C GLU A 175 17.08 18.75 -18.75
N LEU A 176 15.81 18.51 -19.11
CA LEU A 176 14.71 18.34 -18.16
C LEU A 176 15.00 17.27 -17.07
N PRO A 177 15.52 16.07 -17.40
CA PRO A 177 15.82 15.06 -16.38
C PRO A 177 16.88 15.52 -15.37
N VAL A 178 17.86 16.32 -15.80
CA VAL A 178 18.92 16.85 -14.94
C VAL A 178 18.36 17.93 -14.02
N LEU A 179 17.56 18.85 -14.56
CA LEU A 179 16.88 19.88 -13.75
C LEU A 179 15.99 19.29 -12.67
N LEU A 180 15.26 18.21 -13.00
CA LEU A 180 14.42 17.53 -12.02
C LEU A 180 15.26 16.76 -11.00
N GLU A 181 16.31 16.06 -11.43
CA GLU A 181 17.23 15.35 -10.53
C GLU A 181 17.81 16.30 -9.48
N GLU A 182 18.35 17.45 -9.90
CA GLU A 182 18.88 18.48 -9.01
C GLU A 182 17.82 19.03 -8.05
N ALA A 183 16.61 19.29 -8.57
CA ALA A 183 15.50 19.76 -7.74
C ALA A 183 15.10 18.73 -6.67
N VAL A 184 14.97 17.45 -7.05
CA VAL A 184 14.60 16.36 -6.12
C VAL A 184 15.71 16.12 -5.11
N LEU A 185 16.98 16.06 -5.56
CA LEU A 185 18.15 15.85 -4.71
C LEU A 185 18.23 16.84 -3.55
N ALA A 186 17.87 18.10 -3.77
CA ALA A 186 17.87 19.13 -2.72
C ALA A 186 16.88 18.85 -1.58
N HIS A 187 15.86 18.02 -1.79
CA HIS A 187 14.81 17.71 -0.80
C HIS A 187 14.70 16.23 -0.43
N ILE A 188 15.47 15.36 -1.09
CA ILE A 188 15.34 13.90 -0.98
C ILE A 188 15.76 13.38 0.41
N ASP A 189 16.70 14.03 1.09
CA ASP A 189 17.16 13.55 2.40
C ASP A 189 16.06 13.72 3.47
N ASN A 190 15.35 14.85 3.46
CA ASN A 190 14.18 15.04 4.31
C ASN A 190 13.04 14.08 3.95
N PHE A 191 12.85 13.80 2.66
CA PHE A 191 11.88 12.80 2.20
C PHE A 191 12.18 11.40 2.74
N ASN A 192 13.45 10.99 2.69
CA ASN A 192 13.88 9.68 3.19
C ASN A 192 13.80 9.57 4.71
N ASN A 193 14.05 10.67 5.45
CA ASN A 193 13.85 10.68 6.90
C ASN A 193 12.37 10.46 7.25
N GLN A 194 11.43 11.06 6.51
CA GLN A 194 9.99 10.81 6.70
C GLN A 194 9.63 9.34 6.45
N LEU A 195 10.15 8.76 5.36
CA LEU A 195 9.95 7.34 5.05
C LEU A 195 10.54 6.44 6.14
N GLN A 196 11.76 6.71 6.59
CA GLN A 196 12.43 5.93 7.64
C GLN A 196 11.65 5.99 8.96
N ASN A 197 11.19 7.17 9.37
CA ASN A 197 10.35 7.32 10.56
C ASN A 197 9.06 6.51 10.46
N HIS A 198 8.42 6.48 9.28
CA HIS A 198 7.24 5.65 9.04
C HIS A 198 7.55 4.15 9.16
N PHE A 199 8.71 3.69 8.68
CA PHE A 199 9.13 2.29 8.85
C PHE A 199 9.44 1.95 10.29
N ASP A 200 10.15 2.81 11.00
CA ASP A 200 10.49 2.57 12.40
C ASP A 200 9.21 2.49 13.26
N ASP A 201 8.20 3.32 12.97
CA ASP A 201 6.86 3.21 13.57
C ASP A 201 6.19 1.88 13.20
N MET A 202 6.23 1.47 11.92
CA MET A 202 5.66 0.21 11.47
C MET A 202 6.30 -1.01 12.14
N PHE A 203 7.62 -0.97 12.36
CA PHE A 203 8.35 -2.01 13.07
C PHE A 203 8.03 -2.04 14.55
N ALA A 204 7.96 -0.87 15.20
CA ALA A 204 7.74 -0.77 16.64
C ALA A 204 6.25 -0.97 17.05
N ASN A 205 5.33 -0.55 16.20
CA ASN A 205 3.90 -0.47 16.51
C ASN A 205 3.02 -1.29 15.57
N GLY A 206 3.62 -2.03 14.63
CA GLY A 206 2.88 -2.84 13.66
C GLY A 206 2.46 -2.05 12.43
N ARG A 207 2.06 -2.80 11.39
CA ARG A 207 1.54 -2.23 10.15
C ARG A 207 0.09 -1.80 10.31
N GLU A 208 -0.24 -0.69 9.69
CA GLU A 208 -1.60 -0.19 9.64
C GLU A 208 -2.41 -0.83 8.50
N ILE A 209 -3.65 -1.21 8.77
CA ILE A 209 -4.61 -1.71 7.79
C ILE A 209 -5.97 -1.02 7.95
N ILE A 210 -6.82 -1.19 6.93
CA ILE A 210 -8.23 -0.78 6.95
C ILE A 210 -9.10 -2.03 6.92
N VAL A 211 -10.06 -2.12 7.84
CA VAL A 211 -11.04 -3.21 7.86
C VAL A 211 -12.45 -2.65 7.70
N ARG A 212 -13.22 -3.27 6.81
CA ARG A 212 -14.67 -3.04 6.69
C ARG A 212 -15.42 -4.29 7.09
N ILE A 213 -16.49 -4.12 7.85
CA ILE A 213 -17.40 -5.20 8.17
C ILE A 213 -18.79 -4.78 7.70
N LYS A 214 -19.47 -5.66 6.99
CA LYS A 214 -20.79 -5.41 6.40
C LYS A 214 -21.69 -6.61 6.64
N LYS A 215 -23.00 -6.41 6.52
CA LYS A 215 -23.94 -7.52 6.35
C LYS A 215 -24.35 -7.72 4.89
N PHE A 216 -24.73 -8.94 4.55
CA PHE A 216 -25.59 -9.17 3.39
C PHE A 216 -27.00 -8.68 3.70
N ASP A 217 -27.68 -8.15 2.69
CA ASP A 217 -29.07 -7.69 2.82
C ASP A 217 -30.04 -8.83 3.17
N SER A 218 -29.72 -10.04 2.70
CA SER A 218 -30.45 -11.28 3.01
C SER A 218 -30.29 -11.77 4.44
N TRP A 219 -29.32 -11.24 5.20
CA TRP A 219 -29.10 -11.67 6.58
C TRP A 219 -30.01 -10.86 7.52
N PRO A 220 -30.94 -11.53 8.23
CA PRO A 220 -31.97 -10.84 9.01
C PRO A 220 -31.41 -10.06 10.21
N ASP A 221 -30.32 -10.54 10.80
CA ASP A 221 -29.68 -9.89 11.94
C ASP A 221 -28.75 -8.74 11.49
N ASP A 222 -28.16 -8.04 12.44
CA ASP A 222 -27.35 -6.85 12.22
C ASP A 222 -26.25 -6.69 13.29
N PHE A 223 -25.52 -5.57 13.27
CA PHE A 223 -24.44 -5.31 14.24
C PHE A 223 -24.94 -4.90 15.64
N GLU A 224 -26.23 -4.63 15.81
CA GLU A 224 -26.88 -4.30 17.09
C GLU A 224 -27.54 -5.54 17.71
N THR A 225 -27.61 -6.65 16.97
CA THR A 225 -28.14 -7.91 17.46
C THR A 225 -27.26 -8.50 18.56
N GLU A 226 -27.87 -8.92 19.66
CA GLU A 226 -27.16 -9.50 20.80
C GLU A 226 -26.77 -10.96 20.57
N PHE A 227 -25.51 -11.25 20.81
CA PHE A 227 -24.97 -12.60 20.93
C PHE A 227 -24.25 -12.72 22.28
N ASP A 228 -24.55 -13.77 23.04
CA ASP A 228 -23.89 -13.99 24.34
C ASP A 228 -23.97 -12.77 25.29
N GLY A 229 -25.10 -12.04 25.26
CA GLY A 229 -25.37 -10.88 26.12
C GLY A 229 -24.65 -9.58 25.73
N LYS A 230 -24.08 -9.50 24.51
CA LYS A 230 -23.49 -8.27 23.96
C LYS A 230 -23.87 -8.10 22.49
N GLU A 231 -23.98 -6.86 22.04
CA GLU A 231 -24.19 -6.56 20.62
C GLU A 231 -23.01 -7.05 19.77
N LEU A 232 -23.28 -7.53 18.56
CA LEU A 232 -22.25 -8.02 17.66
C LEU A 232 -21.16 -6.97 17.37
N GLY A 233 -21.54 -5.70 17.25
CA GLY A 233 -20.59 -4.60 17.08
C GLY A 233 -19.60 -4.51 18.24
N GLN A 234 -20.10 -4.60 19.48
CA GLN A 234 -19.26 -4.58 20.68
C GLN A 234 -18.33 -5.80 20.75
N ILE A 235 -18.83 -6.99 20.39
CA ILE A 235 -18.03 -8.23 20.32
C ILE A 235 -16.87 -8.06 19.33
N ILE A 236 -17.14 -7.46 18.18
CA ILE A 236 -16.12 -7.19 17.16
C ILE A 236 -15.09 -6.21 17.71
N GLU A 237 -15.50 -5.10 18.32
CA GLU A 237 -14.58 -4.12 18.91
C GLU A 237 -13.66 -4.73 19.98
N GLU A 238 -14.23 -5.54 20.88
CA GLU A 238 -13.45 -6.29 21.88
C GLU A 238 -12.44 -7.23 21.24
N TRP A 239 -12.81 -7.88 20.12
CA TRP A 239 -11.88 -8.69 19.36
C TRP A 239 -10.72 -7.84 18.81
N PHE A 240 -10.98 -6.67 18.23
CA PHE A 240 -9.93 -5.77 17.77
C PHE A 240 -9.03 -5.29 18.92
N GLN A 241 -9.59 -4.93 20.06
CA GLN A 241 -8.85 -4.52 21.25
C GLN A 241 -7.85 -5.59 21.70
N ASN A 242 -8.23 -6.87 21.61
CA ASN A 242 -7.41 -7.98 22.05
C ASN A 242 -6.40 -8.48 21.00
N ASN A 243 -6.66 -8.25 19.71
CA ASN A 243 -5.87 -8.82 18.63
C ASN A 243 -4.98 -7.80 17.90
N THR A 244 -5.14 -6.51 18.17
CA THR A 244 -4.27 -5.45 17.61
C THR A 244 -3.06 -5.16 18.48
N VAL A 245 -1.99 -4.64 17.85
CA VAL A 245 -0.76 -4.28 18.55
C VAL A 245 -1.06 -3.16 19.55
N LYS A 246 -0.90 -3.47 20.84
CA LYS A 246 -1.20 -2.56 21.96
C LYS A 246 -2.67 -2.08 21.96
N GLY A 247 -3.60 -2.85 21.40
CA GLY A 247 -5.01 -2.48 21.30
C GLY A 247 -5.27 -1.26 20.41
N ARG A 248 -4.38 -0.98 19.44
CA ARG A 248 -4.49 0.20 18.58
C ARG A 248 -5.35 -0.08 17.35
N PHE A 249 -6.53 0.52 17.35
CA PHE A 249 -7.43 0.65 16.22
C PHE A 249 -8.31 1.89 16.42
N ASN A 250 -8.99 2.32 15.36
CA ASN A 250 -10.00 3.38 15.40
C ASN A 250 -11.30 2.86 14.78
N THR A 251 -12.40 2.89 15.52
CA THR A 251 -13.74 2.72 14.95
C THR A 251 -14.17 4.06 14.35
N THR A 252 -14.08 4.19 13.03
CA THR A 252 -14.43 5.44 12.33
C THR A 252 -15.94 5.56 12.18
N ASP A 253 -16.59 4.48 11.76
CA ASP A 253 -18.04 4.40 11.61
C ASP A 253 -18.55 3.06 12.17
N ALA A 254 -19.66 3.10 12.89
CA ALA A 254 -20.39 1.91 13.32
C ALA A 254 -21.89 2.18 13.25
N THR A 255 -22.62 1.29 12.56
CA THR A 255 -24.08 1.31 12.41
C THR A 255 -24.58 -0.13 12.43
N ALA A 256 -25.89 -0.33 12.55
CA ALA A 256 -26.52 -1.65 12.38
C ALA A 256 -26.05 -2.41 11.11
N ASN A 257 -25.73 -1.72 10.01
CA ASN A 257 -25.47 -2.39 8.72
C ASN A 257 -24.00 -2.46 8.30
N PHE A 258 -23.11 -1.67 8.91
CA PHE A 258 -21.69 -1.73 8.63
C PHE A 258 -20.85 -1.12 9.76
N MET A 259 -19.59 -1.54 9.79
CA MET A 259 -18.53 -0.95 10.61
C MET A 259 -17.28 -0.69 9.77
N LEU A 260 -16.62 0.44 10.03
CA LEU A 260 -15.35 0.82 9.43
C LEU A 260 -14.31 0.99 10.53
N PHE A 261 -13.25 0.18 10.43
CA PHE A 261 -12.08 0.28 11.28
C PHE A 261 -10.90 0.79 10.47
N GLU A 262 -10.32 1.88 10.94
CA GLU A 262 -9.10 2.47 10.40
C GLU A 262 -8.00 2.45 11.45
N GLN A 263 -6.77 2.74 11.05
CA GLN A 263 -5.63 2.76 11.97
C GLN A 263 -5.42 1.45 12.74
N VAL A 264 -5.91 0.33 12.21
CA VAL A 264 -5.80 -0.99 12.84
C VAL A 264 -4.36 -1.44 12.76
N ARG A 265 -3.69 -1.55 13.90
CA ARG A 265 -2.29 -1.99 13.96
C ARG A 265 -2.19 -3.49 14.13
N ILE A 266 -1.63 -4.16 13.13
CA ILE A 266 -1.38 -5.60 13.12
C ILE A 266 0.12 -5.88 13.20
N PRO A 267 0.55 -6.99 13.82
CA PRO A 267 1.96 -7.36 13.82
C PRO A 267 2.42 -7.64 12.39
N LEU A 268 3.71 -7.45 12.10
CA LEU A 268 4.28 -7.73 10.77
C LEU A 268 4.36 -9.21 10.44
N TYR A 269 4.50 -10.04 11.48
CA TYR A 269 4.58 -11.49 11.37
C TYR A 269 3.63 -12.13 12.38
N ASP A 270 3.06 -13.28 12.02
CA ASP A 270 2.32 -14.13 12.94
C ASP A 270 3.27 -14.90 13.88
N ALA A 271 2.69 -15.66 14.82
CA ALA A 271 3.43 -16.47 15.78
C ALA A 271 4.32 -17.55 15.12
N ASN A 272 4.06 -17.92 13.88
CA ASN A 272 4.84 -18.89 13.11
C ASN A 272 5.91 -18.22 12.23
N GLY A 273 6.09 -16.89 12.34
CA GLY A 273 7.05 -16.12 11.56
C GLY A 273 6.58 -15.85 10.11
N LYS A 274 5.32 -16.12 9.78
CA LYS A 274 4.76 -15.81 8.46
C LYS A 274 4.34 -14.34 8.42
N ALA A 275 4.62 -13.65 7.32
CA ALA A 275 4.17 -12.28 7.12
C ALA A 275 2.65 -12.16 7.28
N MET A 276 2.21 -11.22 8.10
CA MET A 276 0.80 -10.95 8.34
C MET A 276 0.31 -9.89 7.35
N ASP A 277 -0.85 -10.13 6.76
CA ASP A 277 -1.58 -9.18 5.91
C ASP A 277 -3.00 -8.97 6.44
N ALA A 278 -3.72 -8.00 5.86
CA ALA A 278 -5.09 -7.69 6.26
C ALA A 278 -6.01 -8.91 6.13
N ARG A 279 -5.78 -9.77 5.13
CA ARG A 279 -6.54 -11.01 4.92
C ARG A 279 -6.33 -11.99 6.06
N SER A 280 -5.08 -12.29 6.41
CA SER A 280 -4.73 -13.28 7.42
C SER A 280 -5.20 -12.82 8.80
N PHE A 281 -5.06 -11.53 9.08
CA PHE A 281 -5.59 -10.93 10.30
C PHE A 281 -7.12 -11.06 10.37
N LEU A 282 -7.85 -10.62 9.33
CA LEU A 282 -9.31 -10.66 9.34
C LEU A 282 -9.88 -12.09 9.27
N ARG A 283 -9.10 -13.05 8.79
CA ARG A 283 -9.43 -14.47 8.89
C ARG A 283 -9.48 -14.96 10.33
N GLY A 284 -8.70 -14.35 11.23
CA GLY A 284 -8.81 -14.57 12.66
C GLY A 284 -10.20 -14.19 13.18
N LEU A 285 -10.70 -13.01 12.83
CA LEU A 285 -12.05 -12.57 13.19
C LEU A 285 -13.13 -13.47 12.56
N GLN A 286 -12.98 -13.81 11.28
CA GLN A 286 -13.90 -14.74 10.60
C GLN A 286 -14.01 -16.07 11.34
N ASN A 287 -12.88 -16.64 11.77
CA ASN A 287 -12.88 -17.89 12.53
C ASN A 287 -13.49 -17.73 13.93
N TYR A 288 -13.23 -16.59 14.58
CA TYR A 288 -13.81 -16.25 15.89
C TYR A 288 -15.34 -16.20 15.81
N LEU A 289 -15.90 -15.46 14.86
CA LEU A 289 -17.35 -15.33 14.66
C LEU A 289 -18.00 -16.62 14.14
N LYS A 290 -17.26 -17.49 13.45
CA LYS A 290 -17.78 -18.77 12.97
C LYS A 290 -17.98 -19.79 14.09
N ASN A 291 -17.17 -19.72 15.15
CA ASN A 291 -17.23 -20.69 16.24
C ASN A 291 -18.33 -20.33 17.25
N PRO A 292 -18.76 -21.28 18.10
CA PRO A 292 -19.65 -20.98 19.22
C PRO A 292 -19.05 -19.90 20.13
N PRO A 293 -19.86 -18.99 20.70
CA PRO A 293 -21.34 -19.00 20.69
C PRO A 293 -21.99 -18.36 19.44
N TYR A 294 -21.24 -17.71 18.56
CA TYR A 294 -21.78 -16.84 17.51
C TYR A 294 -22.31 -17.60 16.28
N ASN A 295 -21.60 -18.63 15.82
CA ASN A 295 -21.99 -19.47 14.67
C ASN A 295 -22.31 -18.68 13.38
N LEU A 296 -21.65 -17.54 13.16
CA LEU A 296 -21.91 -16.65 12.04
C LEU A 296 -21.10 -17.06 10.80
N THR A 297 -21.79 -17.16 9.66
CA THR A 297 -21.14 -17.37 8.37
C THR A 297 -20.76 -16.02 7.76
N SER A 298 -19.61 -15.97 7.08
CA SER A 298 -19.16 -14.74 6.44
C SER A 298 -18.29 -14.99 5.21
N LYS A 299 -18.27 -14.01 4.33
CA LYS A 299 -17.42 -13.93 3.15
C LYS A 299 -16.31 -12.90 3.35
N LEU A 300 -15.06 -13.35 3.17
CA LEU A 300 -13.87 -12.49 3.27
C LEU A 300 -13.46 -12.03 1.86
N MET A 301 -13.45 -10.72 1.67
CA MET A 301 -12.99 -10.05 0.45
C MET A 301 -11.78 -9.18 0.78
N ILE A 302 -10.91 -8.96 -0.20
CA ILE A 302 -9.70 -8.17 -0.04
C ILE A 302 -9.79 -6.97 -0.97
N LYS A 303 -9.20 -5.85 -0.56
CA LYS A 303 -8.92 -4.70 -1.41
C LYS A 303 -7.46 -4.31 -1.34
N GLY A 304 -6.67 -4.67 -2.36
CA GLY A 304 -5.23 -4.48 -2.37
C GLY A 304 -4.52 -5.30 -1.28
N LEU A 305 -3.42 -4.78 -0.72
CA LEU A 305 -2.66 -5.49 0.33
C LEU A 305 -3.07 -5.10 1.76
N GLY A 306 -3.64 -3.91 1.95
CA GLY A 306 -3.92 -3.35 3.28
C GLY A 306 -5.36 -3.09 3.63
N GLN A 307 -6.30 -3.46 2.76
CA GLN A 307 -7.71 -3.41 3.09
C GLN A 307 -8.36 -4.79 2.99
N ALA A 308 -9.17 -5.14 3.99
CA ALA A 308 -9.97 -6.36 3.98
C ALA A 308 -11.42 -6.03 4.35
N THR A 309 -12.37 -6.75 3.74
CA THR A 309 -13.80 -6.62 3.99
C THR A 309 -14.37 -7.97 4.40
N LEU A 310 -15.01 -8.04 5.56
CA LEU A 310 -15.77 -9.20 6.00
C LEU A 310 -17.26 -8.90 5.82
N VAL A 311 -17.98 -9.75 5.09
CA VAL A 311 -19.43 -9.62 4.90
C VAL A 311 -20.12 -10.78 5.62
N ILE A 312 -20.91 -10.49 6.64
CA ILE A 312 -21.58 -11.47 7.49
C ILE A 312 -22.95 -11.82 6.90
N GLY A 313 -23.34 -13.09 7.05
CA GLY A 313 -24.64 -13.62 6.67
C GLY A 313 -24.59 -14.79 5.71
N GLU A 314 -23.59 -14.81 4.81
CA GLU A 314 -23.45 -15.82 3.75
C GLU A 314 -21.97 -16.05 3.39
N LYS A 315 -21.68 -17.01 2.48
CA LYS A 315 -20.33 -17.41 2.07
C LYS A 315 -20.10 -17.29 0.56
#